data_AF-A0A2S6TRJ7-F1
#
_entry.id   AF-A0A2S6TRJ7-F1
#
_cell.length_a   1.000
_cell.length_b   1.000
_cell.length_c   1.000
_cell.angle_alpha   90.00
_cell.angle_beta   90.00
_cell.angle_gamma   90.00
#
_symmetry.space_group_name_H-M   'P 1'
#
loop_
_entity.id
_entity.type
_entity.pdbx_description
1 polymer ?
#
loop_
_entity_poly.entity_id
_entity_poly.type
_entity_poly.pdbx_seq_one_letter_code
_entity_poly.pdbx_strand_id
1 'polypeptide(L)'
;MNWLKNFVKPKLQKLVGGGKDIPDNLWHKCLECSQMIFHRDLEKHLHVCQHCGHHMRLPARLRLQMLFDGGEYKTVEVASTADDPLKFRDHRKYTDRLKEARNATGADDALRVAHGKMGGIG
;
A
#
# COMPACT_ATOMS: atom_id res chain seq x y z
N MET A 1 4.74 13.50 -10.51
CA MET A 1 5.52 14.04 -11.66
C MET A 1 6.98 13.63 -11.49
N ASN A 2 7.39 12.60 -12.21
CA ASN A 2 8.72 11.99 -12.09
C ASN A 2 9.78 12.78 -12.88
N TRP A 3 10.64 13.54 -12.19
CA TRP A 3 11.67 14.39 -12.81
C TRP A 3 12.70 13.61 -13.63
N LEU A 4 12.93 12.32 -13.34
CA LEU A 4 13.82 11.45 -14.14
C LEU A 4 13.26 11.18 -15.55
N LYS A 5 11.94 11.25 -15.75
CA LYS A 5 11.34 11.12 -17.08
C LYS A 5 11.66 12.31 -17.99
N ASN A 6 12.06 13.45 -17.42
CA ASN A 6 12.32 14.69 -18.16
C ASN A 6 13.74 14.76 -18.77
N PHE A 7 14.63 13.82 -18.44
CA PHE A 7 16.03 13.87 -18.90
C PHE A 7 16.29 13.07 -20.18
N VAL A 8 15.38 12.19 -20.59
CA VAL A 8 15.58 11.30 -21.75
C VAL A 8 14.87 11.85 -22.97
N LYS A 9 15.64 12.13 -24.04
CA LYS A 9 15.11 12.59 -25.33
C LYS A 9 14.09 11.57 -25.88
N PRO A 10 12.94 12.01 -26.45
CA PRO A 10 11.85 11.12 -26.90
C PRO A 10 12.29 9.97 -27.84
N LYS A 11 13.32 10.21 -28.66
CA LYS A 11 13.82 9.21 -29.63
C LYS A 11 14.57 8.03 -29.00
N LEU A 12 15.05 8.16 -27.76
CA LEU A 12 15.83 7.12 -27.08
C LEU A 12 15.00 6.29 -26.08
N GLN A 13 13.76 6.69 -25.78
CA GLN A 13 12.88 5.99 -24.84
C GLN A 13 12.55 4.54 -25.27
N LYS A 14 12.52 4.24 -26.58
CA LYS A 14 12.25 2.88 -27.09
C LYS A 14 13.45 1.92 -26.96
N LEU A 15 14.68 2.43 -26.84
CA LEU A 15 15.91 1.61 -26.74
C LEU A 15 16.26 1.24 -25.29
N VAL A 16 15.80 2.02 -24.32
CA VAL A 16 16.11 1.82 -22.89
C VAL A 16 15.13 0.85 -22.21
N GLY A 17 14.17 0.29 -22.95
CA GLY A 17 13.11 -0.54 -22.39
C GLY A 17 12.11 0.33 -21.65
N GLY A 18 10.85 0.27 -22.09
CA GLY A 18 9.74 1.03 -21.49
C GLY A 18 9.81 0.94 -19.97
N GLY A 19 9.93 2.11 -19.34
CA GLY A 19 10.31 2.24 -17.95
C GLY A 19 9.50 1.33 -17.05
N LYS A 20 10.20 0.41 -16.37
CA LYS A 20 9.76 -0.17 -15.10
C LYS A 20 9.10 0.95 -14.31
N ASP A 21 7.88 0.73 -13.81
CA ASP A 21 7.11 1.69 -13.03
C ASP A 21 7.95 2.24 -11.86
N ILE A 22 8.72 3.30 -12.10
CA ILE A 22 9.51 3.97 -11.07
C ILE A 22 8.47 4.68 -10.20
N PRO A 23 8.28 4.26 -8.93
CA PRO A 23 7.32 4.92 -8.06
C PRO A 23 7.64 6.41 -7.97
N ASP A 24 6.62 7.25 -8.03
CA ASP A 24 6.78 8.72 -8.06
C ASP A 24 7.56 9.25 -6.83
N ASN A 25 7.56 8.51 -5.71
CA ASN A 25 8.31 8.83 -4.50
C ASN A 25 9.25 7.69 -4.11
N LEU A 26 10.52 7.81 -4.47
CA LEU A 26 11.58 6.88 -4.06
C LEU A 26 11.93 6.95 -2.58
N TRP A 27 11.48 7.99 -1.87
CA TRP A 27 11.85 8.29 -0.51
C TRP A 27 10.61 8.49 0.37
N HIS A 28 10.67 7.96 1.59
CA HIS A 28 9.67 8.12 2.63
C HIS A 28 10.26 8.88 3.80
N LYS A 29 9.54 9.90 4.29
CA LYS A 29 9.92 10.59 5.53
C LYS A 29 9.36 9.83 6.73
N CYS A 30 10.21 9.50 7.70
CA CYS A 30 9.77 8.96 8.98
C CYS A 30 8.97 10.01 9.76
N LEU A 31 7.81 9.64 10.31
CA LEU A 31 6.96 10.55 11.10
C LEU A 31 7.56 10.87 12.48
N GLU A 32 8.38 9.97 13.02
CA GLU A 32 8.98 10.09 14.34
C GLU A 32 10.29 10.90 14.29
N CYS A 33 11.29 10.41 13.55
CA CYS A 33 12.62 11.02 13.52
C CYS A 33 12.86 11.96 12.33
N SER A 34 11.86 12.18 11.47
CA SER A 34 11.97 13.01 10.25
C SER A 34 13.02 12.61 9.21
N GLN A 35 13.71 11.48 9.41
CA GLN A 35 14.73 11.00 8.48
C GLN A 35 14.11 10.48 7.17
N MET A 36 14.80 10.72 6.06
CA MET A 36 14.40 10.23 4.74
C MET A 36 14.93 8.80 4.54
N ILE A 37 14.04 7.88 4.19
CA ILE A 37 14.33 6.45 4.00
C ILE A 37 14.03 6.09 2.55
N PHE A 38 14.94 5.41 1.89
CA PHE A 38 14.73 4.92 0.54
C PHE A 38 13.72 3.77 0.52
N HIS A 39 12.78 3.75 -0.43
CA HIS A 39 11.63 2.83 -0.39
C HIS A 39 12.05 1.34 -0.34
N ARG A 40 13.12 0.95 -1.05
CA ARG A 40 13.61 -0.43 -1.02
C ARG A 40 14.18 -0.82 0.33
N ASP A 41 14.79 0.12 1.04
CA ASP A 41 15.33 -0.15 2.38
C ASP A 41 14.19 -0.24 3.39
N LEU A 42 13.15 0.60 3.23
CA LEU A 42 11.93 0.49 4.03
C LEU A 42 11.22 -0.86 3.83
N GLU A 43 11.10 -1.33 2.58
CA GLU A 43 10.52 -2.63 2.24
C GLU A 43 11.34 -3.79 2.85
N LYS A 44 12.66 -3.76 2.70
CA LYS A 44 13.57 -4.78 3.29
C LYS A 44 13.48 -4.84 4.80
N HIS A 45 13.25 -3.70 5.45
CA HIS A 45 13.11 -3.59 6.91
C HIS A 45 11.67 -3.69 7.39
N LEU A 46 10.78 -4.29 6.59
CA LEU A 46 9.40 -4.61 7.00
C LEU A 46 8.61 -3.38 7.44
N HIS A 47 8.85 -2.24 6.79
CA HIS A 47 8.28 -0.93 7.11
C HIS A 47 8.63 -0.42 8.51
N VAL A 48 9.79 -0.81 9.05
CA VAL A 48 10.35 -0.26 10.29
C VAL A 48 11.48 0.71 9.97
N CYS A 49 11.46 1.89 10.61
CA CYS A 49 12.51 2.88 10.46
C CYS A 49 13.84 2.35 11.02
N GLN A 50 14.87 2.24 10.18
CA GLN A 50 16.21 1.80 10.58
C GLN A 50 16.91 2.75 11.58
N HIS A 51 16.49 4.02 11.64
CA HIS A 51 17.15 5.04 12.46
C HIS A 51 16.59 5.13 13.88
N CYS A 52 15.29 4.87 14.07
CA CYS A 52 14.62 5.05 15.36
C CYS A 52 13.72 3.88 15.80
N GLY A 53 13.57 2.85 14.97
CA GLY A 53 12.70 1.70 15.27
C GLY A 53 11.20 1.97 15.13
N HIS A 54 10.78 3.16 14.69
CA HIS A 54 9.36 3.47 14.50
C HIS A 54 8.71 2.58 13.43
N HIS A 55 7.56 1.99 13.76
CA HIS A 55 6.77 1.17 12.84
C HIS A 55 5.91 2.05 11.95
N MET A 56 6.24 2.12 10.67
CA MET A 56 5.50 2.92 9.70
C MET A 56 4.22 2.21 9.24
N ARG A 57 3.30 2.98 8.64
CA ARG A 57 2.06 2.44 8.09
C ARG A 57 2.34 1.36 7.05
N LEU A 58 1.65 0.23 7.20
CA LEU A 58 1.75 -0.92 6.33
C LEU A 58 0.35 -1.32 5.84
N PRO A 59 0.10 -1.38 4.52
CA PRO A 59 -1.13 -1.90 3.95
C PRO A 59 -1.40 -3.36 4.36
N ALA A 60 -2.68 -3.71 4.56
CA ALA A 60 -3.08 -5.06 4.94
C ALA A 60 -2.57 -6.12 3.95
N ARG A 61 -2.60 -5.84 2.65
CA ARG A 61 -2.08 -6.75 1.60
C ARG A 61 -0.60 -7.10 1.83
N LEU A 62 0.23 -6.10 2.13
CA LEU A 62 1.65 -6.30 2.40
C LEU A 62 1.85 -7.07 3.70
N ARG A 63 1.08 -6.75 4.75
CA ARG A 63 1.11 -7.51 6.01
C ARG A 63 0.85 -9.00 5.80
N LEU A 64 -0.20 -9.35 5.04
CA LEU A 64 -0.53 -10.76 4.76
C LEU A 64 0.59 -11.44 3.96
N GLN A 65 1.16 -10.73 2.99
CA GLN A 65 2.27 -11.25 2.18
C GLN A 65 3.55 -11.49 3.01
N MET A 66 3.76 -10.73 4.08
CA MET A 66 4.88 -10.92 5.00
C MET A 66 4.61 -12.01 6.06
N LEU A 67 3.34 -12.27 6.36
CA LEU A 67 2.95 -13.16 7.46
C LEU A 67 2.90 -14.63 7.03
N PHE A 68 2.39 -14.90 5.83
CA PHE A 68 2.23 -16.27 5.34
C PHE A 68 3.47 -16.79 4.63
N ASP A 69 3.67 -18.10 4.70
CA ASP A 69 4.80 -18.79 4.10
C ASP A 69 4.81 -18.56 2.57
N GLY A 70 5.94 -18.08 2.05
CA GLY A 70 6.05 -17.70 0.63
C GLY A 70 5.16 -16.53 0.20
N GLY A 71 4.49 -15.87 1.14
CA GLY A 71 3.46 -14.86 0.85
C GLY A 71 2.17 -15.45 0.25
N GLU A 72 1.97 -16.77 0.37
CA GLU A 72 0.81 -17.46 -0.20
C GLU A 72 -0.37 -17.50 0.79
N TYR A 73 -1.50 -16.95 0.37
CA TYR A 73 -2.73 -16.98 1.15
C TYR A 73 -3.96 -16.94 0.26
N LYS A 74 -5.07 -17.44 0.81
CA LYS A 74 -6.39 -17.38 0.19
C LYS A 74 -7.24 -16.36 0.95
N THR A 75 -7.80 -15.41 0.23
CA THR A 75 -8.74 -14.45 0.81
C THR A 75 -10.10 -15.11 1.04
N VAL A 76 -10.71 -14.80 2.17
CA VAL A 76 -12.07 -15.23 2.50
C VAL A 76 -13.03 -14.14 2.05
N GLU A 77 -14.05 -14.53 1.29
CA GLU A 77 -15.12 -13.60 0.90
C GLU A 77 -15.91 -13.18 2.14
N VAL A 78 -16.06 -11.86 2.31
CA VAL A 78 -16.86 -11.28 3.38
C VAL A 78 -18.15 -10.78 2.76
N ALA A 79 -19.28 -11.16 3.36
CA ALA A 79 -20.57 -10.71 2.89
C ALA A 79 -20.66 -9.19 2.95
N SER A 80 -21.05 -8.57 1.84
CA SER A 80 -21.27 -7.12 1.79
C SER A 80 -22.49 -6.76 2.63
N THR A 81 -22.38 -5.69 3.41
CA THR A 81 -23.49 -5.11 4.18
C THR A 81 -24.05 -3.89 3.48
N ALA A 82 -25.26 -3.46 3.86
CA ALA A 82 -25.83 -2.23 3.34
C ALA A 82 -24.91 -1.03 3.64
N ASP A 83 -24.46 -0.35 2.58
CA ASP A 83 -23.72 0.88 2.70
C ASP A 83 -24.63 1.98 3.26
N ASP A 84 -24.29 2.51 4.43
CA ASP A 84 -24.96 3.64 5.10
C ASP A 84 -26.46 3.46 5.43
N PRO A 85 -26.83 2.51 6.32
CA PRO A 85 -28.23 2.31 6.72
C PRO A 85 -28.84 3.53 7.43
N LEU A 86 -28.00 4.40 8.00
CA LEU A 86 -28.43 5.60 8.73
C LEU A 86 -28.56 6.83 7.84
N LYS A 87 -28.16 6.74 6.56
CA LYS A 87 -28.05 7.90 5.64
C LYS A 87 -27.25 9.04 6.27
N PHE A 88 -26.18 8.69 6.95
CA PHE A 88 -25.43 9.57 7.82
C PHE A 88 -24.72 10.67 7.03
N ARG A 89 -24.78 11.88 7.58
CA ARG A 89 -24.14 13.05 7.00
C ARG A 89 -23.55 13.92 8.09
N ASP A 90 -22.25 14.17 7.97
CA ASP A 90 -21.54 15.20 8.72
C ASP A 90 -21.32 16.43 7.80
N HIS A 91 -20.10 16.98 7.74
CA HIS A 91 -19.70 17.93 6.70
C HIS A 91 -19.78 17.36 5.27
N ARG A 92 -19.65 16.03 5.11
CA ARG A 92 -19.77 15.28 3.86
C ARG A 92 -20.73 14.10 4.05
N LYS A 93 -21.28 13.56 2.96
CA LYS A 93 -22.10 12.34 3.04
C LYS A 93 -21.19 11.16 3.33
N TYR A 94 -21.63 10.23 4.19
CA TYR A 94 -20.83 9.04 4.51
C TYR A 94 -20.51 8.20 3.26
N THR A 95 -21.47 8.09 2.35
CA THR A 95 -21.28 7.40 1.05
C THR A 95 -20.17 8.00 0.19
N ASP A 96 -19.96 9.32 0.23
CA ASP A 96 -18.86 9.97 -0.49
C ASP A 96 -17.51 9.65 0.15
N ARG A 97 -17.46 9.57 1.49
CA ARG A 97 -16.27 9.17 2.24
C ARG A 97 -15.90 7.71 1.95
N LEU A 98 -16.89 6.82 1.88
CA LEU A 98 -16.68 5.41 1.51
C LEU A 98 -16.09 5.29 0.11
N LYS A 99 -16.65 5.99 -0.89
CA LYS A 99 -16.12 5.99 -2.26
C LYS A 99 -14.67 6.48 -2.32
N GLU A 100 -14.36 7.56 -1.61
CA GLU A 100 -12.99 8.11 -1.55
C GLU A 100 -12.01 7.10 -0.93
N ALA A 101 -12.39 6.47 0.19
CA ALA A 101 -11.56 5.46 0.85
C ALA A 101 -11.34 4.22 -0.03
N ARG A 102 -12.39 3.72 -0.69
CA ARG A 102 -12.30 2.58 -1.62
C ARG A 102 -11.39 2.90 -2.81
N ASN A 103 -11.50 4.11 -3.38
CA ASN A 103 -10.62 4.54 -4.46
C ASN A 103 -9.16 4.70 -4.02
N ALA A 104 -8.92 5.24 -2.82
CA ALA A 104 -7.56 5.45 -2.30
C ALA A 104 -6.87 4.14 -1.91
N THR A 105 -7.62 3.14 -1.46
CA THR A 105 -7.07 1.87 -0.94
C THR A 105 -7.17 0.71 -1.92
N GLY A 106 -8.09 0.78 -2.90
CA GLY A 106 -8.45 -0.34 -3.77
C GLY A 106 -9.13 -1.51 -3.03
N ALA A 107 -9.61 -1.28 -1.81
CA ALA A 107 -10.29 -2.28 -0.98
C ALA A 107 -11.73 -1.85 -0.68
N ASP A 108 -12.63 -2.82 -0.61
CA ASP A 108 -14.06 -2.56 -0.33
C ASP A 108 -14.31 -2.09 1.11
N ASP A 109 -13.47 -2.56 2.04
CA ASP A 109 -13.56 -2.28 3.47
C ASP A 109 -12.16 -2.18 4.11
N ALA A 110 -12.11 -1.73 5.37
CA ALA A 110 -10.91 -1.64 6.20
C ALA A 110 -10.42 -3.00 6.72
N LEU A 111 -11.22 -4.06 6.57
CA LEU A 111 -10.88 -5.43 6.97
C LEU A 111 -10.53 -6.29 5.76
N ARG A 112 -9.52 -7.15 5.91
CA ARG A 112 -9.22 -8.21 4.94
C ARG A 112 -8.99 -9.51 5.68
N VAL A 113 -9.78 -10.52 5.34
CA VAL A 113 -9.70 -11.86 5.94
C VAL A 113 -8.98 -12.79 4.97
N ALA A 114 -8.02 -13.55 5.47
CA ALA A 114 -7.29 -14.53 4.69
C ALA A 114 -6.87 -15.71 5.55
N HIS A 115 -6.69 -16.86 4.91
CA HIS A 115 -6.16 -18.07 5.52
C HIS A 115 -4.97 -18.58 4.69
N GLY A 116 -3.99 -19.20 5.36
CA GLY A 116 -2.74 -19.65 4.76
C GLY A 116 -1.84 -20.30 5.79
N LYS A 117 -0.70 -20.81 5.35
CA LYS A 117 0.29 -21.45 6.22
C LYS A 117 1.26 -20.44 6.81
N MET A 118 1.63 -20.64 8.06
CA MET A 118 2.61 -19.83 8.77
C MET A 118 3.54 -20.75 9.56
N GLY A 119 4.83 -20.71 9.25
CA GLY A 119 5.82 -21.60 9.87
C GLY A 119 5.55 -23.08 9.60
N GLY A 120 4.96 -23.41 8.45
CA GLY A 120 4.55 -24.77 8.08
C GLY A 120 3.24 -25.25 8.71
N ILE A 121 2.59 -24.43 9.53
CA ILE A 121 1.34 -24.76 10.22
C ILE A 121 0.19 -24.00 9.54
N GLY A 122 -0.85 -24.71 9.10
CA GLY A 122 -2.06 -24.12 8.51
C GLY A 122 -2.94 -25.11 7.77
#